data_AF-A0A354XAM1-F1
#
_entry.id   AF-A0A354XAM1-F1
#
_cell.length_a   1.000
_cell.length_b   1.000
_cell.length_c   1.000
_cell.angle_alpha   90.00
_cell.angle_beta   90.00
_cell.angle_gamma   90.00
#
_symmetry.space_group_name_H-M   'P 1'
#
loop_
_entity.id
_entity.type
_entity.pdbx_description
1 polymer ?
#
loop_
_entity_poly.entity_id
_entity_poly.type
_entity_poly.pdbx_seq_one_letter_code
_entity_poly.pdbx_strand_id
1 'polypeptide(L)'
;MDSVSSARDSLPEQYRAHFETLRQEIINFTEVHGISRESLGKPDLLREVTGKLSIPYLERLALLLERFEYLLKHKEPKEITDPLEYAEEFYHLREQYNFQVELLEQVGILKEGSILGIDSNIYPIPTLEQIAMRLFEHREKLSIKHDQGFTKLLLVPFGMSLDSLQETFKQFLLDYAKKHPDFPQNKNSLLAEHFYVGADAGGNPRLVYNPGSFPPKYRHYQTKEQILDGQLAFLCFAPGWRVLLLQSPADVKKDGFASIPLEHLGTTRGSKILRPDVEAHKTADDYLHLLLKNQDRPDSPYEGESGMTPEDWILAYMIHLSETGEPLDRFEKGGADKSILIGAYFLFKDVVPTAFGAVSPEVAQLGFLDYRSKHDFTGSRFVLEV
;
A
#
# COMPACT_ATOMS: atom_id res chain seq x y z
N MET A 1 -38.26 5.62 13.63
CA MET A 1 -37.14 4.66 13.79
C MET A 1 -37.58 3.23 13.49
N ASP A 2 -38.88 2.97 13.26
CA ASP A 2 -39.43 1.61 13.15
C ASP A 2 -39.19 0.90 11.80
N SER A 3 -38.91 1.62 10.72
CA SER A 3 -38.73 1.01 9.38
C SER A 3 -37.40 0.29 9.19
N VAL A 4 -36.34 0.73 9.88
CA VAL A 4 -34.98 0.18 9.70
C VAL A 4 -34.83 -1.16 10.42
N SER A 5 -35.35 -1.28 11.65
CA SER A 5 -35.40 -2.54 12.38
C SER A 5 -36.25 -3.56 11.63
N SER A 6 -37.39 -3.16 11.07
CA SER A 6 -38.25 -4.05 10.27
C SER A 6 -37.56 -4.59 9.01
N ALA A 7 -36.78 -3.77 8.30
CA ALA A 7 -36.04 -4.21 7.12
C ALA A 7 -34.93 -5.22 7.46
N ARG A 8 -34.14 -4.95 8.51
CA ARG A 8 -33.12 -5.86 9.03
C ARG A 8 -33.73 -7.17 9.52
N ASP A 9 -34.79 -7.10 10.31
CA ASP A 9 -35.40 -8.27 10.94
C ASP A 9 -36.07 -9.19 9.90
N SER A 10 -36.41 -8.65 8.72
CA SER A 10 -36.88 -9.42 7.56
C SER A 10 -35.80 -10.27 6.87
N LEU A 11 -34.52 -10.07 7.21
CA LEU A 11 -33.41 -10.85 6.64
C LEU A 11 -33.10 -12.09 7.49
N PRO A 12 -32.65 -13.19 6.85
CA PRO A 12 -32.06 -14.32 7.54
C PRO A 12 -30.95 -13.87 8.50
N GLU A 13 -30.88 -14.49 9.67
CA GLU A 13 -29.98 -14.08 10.75
C GLU A 13 -28.52 -13.98 10.29
N GLN A 14 -28.08 -14.93 9.45
CA GLN A 14 -26.74 -14.98 8.87
C GLN A 14 -26.38 -13.76 7.99
N TYR A 15 -27.36 -13.01 7.48
CA TYR A 15 -27.13 -11.86 6.60
C TYR A 15 -27.42 -10.51 7.27
N ARG A 16 -27.83 -10.51 8.54
CA ARG A 16 -28.08 -9.27 9.29
C ARG A 16 -26.80 -8.45 9.51
N ALA A 17 -25.65 -9.11 9.67
CA ALA A 17 -24.36 -8.44 9.76
C ALA A 17 -24.01 -7.72 8.44
N HIS A 18 -24.20 -8.38 7.30
CA HIS A 18 -23.97 -7.79 5.98
C HIS A 18 -24.87 -6.58 5.71
N PHE A 19 -26.12 -6.61 6.17
CA PHE A 19 -27.02 -5.45 6.12
C PHE A 19 -26.47 -4.23 6.87
N GLU A 20 -25.97 -4.43 8.09
CA GLU A 20 -25.41 -3.32 8.88
C GLU A 20 -24.12 -2.78 8.27
N THR A 21 -23.28 -3.64 7.69
CA THR A 21 -22.06 -3.23 6.96
C THR A 21 -22.41 -2.34 5.77
N LEU A 22 -23.26 -2.81 4.84
CA LEU A 22 -23.68 -2.01 3.67
C LEU A 22 -24.34 -0.70 4.08
N ARG A 23 -25.17 -0.75 5.13
CA ARG A 23 -25.82 0.45 5.66
C ARG A 23 -24.78 1.45 6.17
N GLN A 24 -23.77 0.99 6.91
CA GLN A 24 -22.74 1.86 7.46
C GLN A 24 -21.83 2.43 6.36
N GLU A 25 -21.51 1.65 5.33
CA GLU A 25 -20.77 2.12 4.15
C GLU A 25 -21.52 3.24 3.41
N ILE A 26 -22.83 3.07 3.18
CA ILE A 26 -23.66 4.12 2.58
C ILE A 26 -23.65 5.37 3.46
N ILE A 27 -23.80 5.22 4.78
CA ILE A 27 -23.75 6.36 5.71
C ILE A 27 -22.42 7.09 5.61
N ASN A 28 -21.30 6.36 5.73
CA ASN A 28 -19.96 6.94 5.66
C ASN A 28 -19.73 7.65 4.33
N PHE A 29 -20.09 7.03 3.21
CA PHE A 29 -20.01 7.64 1.88
C PHE A 29 -20.81 8.96 1.84
N THR A 30 -22.05 8.95 2.32
CA THR A 30 -22.88 10.16 2.31
C THR A 30 -22.35 11.26 3.22
N GLU A 31 -21.78 10.92 4.38
CA GLU A 31 -21.16 11.88 5.29
C GLU A 31 -19.93 12.54 4.65
N VAL A 32 -19.05 11.75 4.04
CA VAL A 32 -17.84 12.22 3.35
C VAL A 32 -18.19 13.17 2.20
N HIS A 33 -19.23 12.88 1.44
CA HIS A 33 -19.63 13.67 0.28
C HIS A 33 -20.72 14.73 0.57
N GLY A 34 -21.05 14.97 1.83
CA GLY A 34 -22.05 15.98 2.23
C GLY A 34 -23.46 15.70 1.71
N ILE A 35 -23.79 14.43 1.45
CA ILE A 35 -25.10 13.98 1.00
C ILE A 35 -25.99 13.76 2.22
N SER A 36 -27.13 14.45 2.28
CA SER A 36 -28.07 14.25 3.39
C SER A 36 -28.78 12.91 3.26
N ARG A 37 -29.10 12.28 4.41
CA ARG A 37 -29.92 11.06 4.43
C ARG A 37 -31.30 11.25 3.78
N GLU A 38 -31.86 12.47 3.86
CA GLU A 38 -33.14 12.80 3.22
C GLU A 38 -33.02 12.77 1.69
N SER A 39 -31.87 13.17 1.14
CA SER A 39 -31.60 13.13 -0.29
C SER A 39 -31.66 11.70 -0.85
N LEU A 40 -31.20 10.69 -0.10
CA LEU A 40 -31.27 9.28 -0.53
C LEU A 40 -32.72 8.78 -0.77
N GLY A 41 -33.70 9.37 -0.08
CA GLY A 41 -35.10 8.98 -0.18
C GLY A 41 -35.91 9.73 -1.24
N LYS A 42 -35.33 10.74 -1.90
CA LYS A 42 -36.03 11.60 -2.88
C LYS A 42 -35.25 11.66 -4.19
N PRO A 43 -35.75 11.05 -5.29
CA PRO A 43 -35.02 10.97 -6.56
C PRO A 43 -34.50 12.31 -7.09
N ASP A 44 -35.30 13.37 -6.98
CA ASP A 44 -34.92 14.70 -7.46
C ASP A 44 -33.76 15.30 -6.64
N LEU A 45 -33.82 15.17 -5.31
CA LEU A 45 -32.73 15.61 -4.43
C LEU A 45 -31.48 14.75 -4.60
N LEU A 46 -31.65 13.43 -4.78
CA LEU A 46 -30.54 12.52 -5.02
C LEU A 46 -29.80 12.92 -6.31
N ARG A 47 -30.53 13.17 -7.40
CA ARG A 47 -29.95 13.60 -8.67
C ARG A 47 -29.22 14.95 -8.55
N GLU A 48 -29.77 15.90 -7.79
CA GLU A 48 -29.14 17.20 -7.56
C GLU A 48 -27.81 17.07 -6.80
N VAL A 49 -27.78 16.29 -5.71
CA VAL A 49 -26.58 16.14 -4.89
C VAL A 49 -25.52 15.26 -5.57
N THR A 50 -25.93 14.22 -6.30
CA THR A 50 -25.00 13.33 -7.01
C THR A 50 -24.45 13.96 -8.29
N GLY A 51 -25.14 14.94 -8.88
CA GLY A 51 -24.61 15.71 -10.03
C GLY A 51 -23.32 16.49 -9.74
N LYS A 52 -22.92 16.60 -8.47
CA LYS A 52 -21.67 17.22 -8.01
C LYS A 52 -20.53 16.22 -7.80
N LEU A 53 -20.82 14.92 -7.86
CA LEU A 53 -19.83 13.87 -7.69
C LEU A 53 -19.06 13.64 -9.00
N SER A 54 -17.79 13.24 -8.88
CA SER A 54 -17.05 12.69 -10.00
C SER A 54 -17.64 11.34 -10.43
N ILE A 55 -17.35 10.91 -11.66
CA ILE A 55 -17.82 9.63 -12.20
C ILE A 55 -17.44 8.44 -11.28
N PRO A 56 -16.21 8.33 -10.75
CA PRO A 56 -15.86 7.26 -9.82
C PRO A 56 -16.76 7.21 -8.57
N TYR A 57 -17.06 8.35 -7.96
CA TYR A 57 -17.93 8.42 -6.78
C TYR A 57 -19.39 8.12 -7.13
N LEU A 58 -19.85 8.48 -8.33
CA LEU A 58 -21.16 8.10 -8.84
C LEU A 58 -21.30 6.58 -8.99
N GLU A 59 -20.31 5.93 -9.60
CA GLU A 59 -20.29 4.49 -9.79
C GLU A 59 -20.25 3.77 -8.43
N ARG A 60 -19.42 4.24 -7.49
CA ARG A 60 -19.36 3.70 -6.13
C ARG A 60 -20.71 3.79 -5.40
N LEU A 61 -21.37 4.96 -5.48
CA LEU A 61 -22.69 5.13 -4.88
C LEU A 61 -23.73 4.22 -5.53
N ALA A 62 -23.73 4.12 -6.87
CA ALA A 62 -24.64 3.26 -7.60
C ALA A 62 -24.48 1.79 -7.18
N LEU A 63 -23.24 1.31 -7.05
CA LEU A 63 -22.93 -0.04 -6.61
C LEU A 63 -23.43 -0.31 -5.18
N LEU A 64 -23.16 0.61 -4.24
CA LEU A 64 -23.65 0.49 -2.85
C LEU A 64 -25.18 0.38 -2.78
N LEU A 65 -25.89 1.22 -3.55
CA LEU A 65 -27.35 1.23 -3.60
C LEU A 65 -27.91 -0.04 -4.27
N GLU A 66 -27.32 -0.50 -5.37
CA GLU A 66 -27.72 -1.72 -6.06
C GLU A 66 -27.63 -2.95 -5.14
N ARG A 67 -26.52 -3.08 -4.40
CA ARG A 67 -26.31 -4.20 -3.47
C ARG A 67 -27.26 -4.14 -2.29
N PHE A 68 -27.52 -2.94 -1.76
CA PHE A 68 -28.50 -2.76 -0.70
C PHE A 68 -29.91 -3.13 -1.16
N GLU A 69 -30.29 -2.73 -2.38
CA GLU A 69 -31.57 -3.13 -2.99
C GLU A 69 -31.64 -4.65 -3.20
N TYR A 70 -30.58 -5.26 -3.74
CA TYR A 70 -30.51 -6.71 -3.95
C TYR A 70 -30.71 -7.48 -2.64
N LEU A 71 -29.98 -7.10 -1.57
CA LEU A 71 -30.09 -7.73 -0.27
C LEU A 71 -31.52 -7.67 0.27
N LEU A 72 -32.18 -6.51 0.15
CA LEU A 72 -33.55 -6.34 0.61
C LEU A 72 -34.55 -7.18 -0.19
N LYS A 73 -34.34 -7.33 -1.50
CA LYS A 73 -35.23 -8.04 -2.42
C LYS A 73 -35.05 -9.56 -2.37
N HIS A 74 -33.81 -10.02 -2.40
CA HIS A 74 -33.46 -11.44 -2.51
C HIS A 74 -33.23 -12.10 -1.15
N LYS A 75 -33.13 -11.30 -0.07
CA LYS A 75 -32.87 -11.77 1.30
C LYS A 75 -31.54 -12.51 1.45
N GLU A 76 -30.61 -12.25 0.54
CA GLU A 76 -29.24 -12.74 0.55
C GLU A 76 -28.31 -11.72 -0.14
N PRO A 77 -27.00 -11.72 0.17
CA PRO A 77 -26.02 -10.89 -0.53
C PRO A 77 -25.93 -11.25 -2.02
N LYS A 78 -25.71 -10.25 -2.87
CA LYS A 78 -25.39 -10.47 -4.27
C LYS A 78 -24.02 -11.15 -4.36
N GLU A 79 -23.92 -12.28 -5.06
CA GLU A 79 -22.63 -12.90 -5.36
C GLU A 79 -21.86 -12.03 -6.35
N ILE A 80 -20.61 -11.71 -6.02
CA ILE A 80 -19.75 -10.87 -6.85
C ILE A 80 -18.99 -11.78 -7.79
N THR A 81 -19.31 -11.67 -9.08
CA THR A 81 -18.66 -12.45 -10.15
C THR A 81 -17.77 -11.58 -11.03
N ASP A 82 -17.93 -10.26 -10.98
CA ASP A 82 -17.12 -9.30 -11.72
C ASP A 82 -15.89 -8.88 -10.90
N PRO A 83 -14.67 -9.04 -11.43
CA PRO A 83 -13.44 -8.64 -10.74
C PRO A 83 -13.38 -7.15 -10.40
N LEU A 84 -13.92 -6.26 -11.25
CA LEU A 84 -13.94 -4.83 -10.99
C LEU A 84 -14.90 -4.49 -9.85
N GLU A 85 -16.11 -5.08 -9.83
CA GLU A 85 -17.06 -4.97 -8.71
C GLU A 85 -16.39 -5.43 -7.39
N TYR A 86 -15.69 -6.57 -7.40
CA TYR A 86 -14.97 -7.07 -6.23
C TYR A 86 -13.86 -6.11 -5.77
N ALA A 87 -13.00 -5.68 -6.69
CA ALA A 87 -11.88 -4.82 -6.34
C ALA A 87 -12.33 -3.45 -5.84
N GLU A 88 -13.42 -2.90 -6.38
CA GLU A 88 -13.99 -1.64 -5.92
C GLU A 88 -14.61 -1.76 -4.53
N GLU A 89 -15.36 -2.83 -4.29
CA GLU A 89 -15.99 -3.08 -2.99
C GLU A 89 -14.96 -3.21 -1.87
N PHE A 90 -13.97 -4.10 -2.05
CA PHE A 90 -13.07 -4.46 -0.96
C PHE A 90 -11.86 -3.53 -0.87
N TYR A 91 -11.40 -2.96 -1.99
CA TYR A 91 -10.16 -2.19 -2.02
C TYR A 91 -10.34 -0.74 -2.47
N HIS A 92 -11.53 -0.31 -2.89
CA HIS A 92 -11.73 1.02 -3.50
C HIS A 92 -10.69 1.29 -4.59
N LEU A 93 -10.44 0.26 -5.41
CA LEU A 93 -9.27 0.17 -6.27
C LEU A 93 -9.17 1.36 -7.24
N ARG A 94 -10.30 1.80 -7.80
CA ARG A 94 -10.32 2.85 -8.83
C ARG A 94 -9.78 4.18 -8.31
N GLU A 95 -10.21 4.57 -7.12
CA GLU A 95 -9.76 5.82 -6.48
C GLU A 95 -8.25 5.78 -6.22
N GLN A 96 -7.76 4.70 -5.62
CA GLN A 96 -6.34 4.54 -5.31
C GLN A 96 -5.47 4.45 -6.57
N TYR A 97 -5.93 3.74 -7.61
CA TYR A 97 -5.23 3.59 -8.88
C TYR A 97 -5.12 4.93 -9.61
N ASN A 98 -6.24 5.64 -9.79
CA ASN A 98 -6.27 6.92 -10.50
C ASN A 98 -5.37 7.96 -9.81
N PHE A 99 -5.46 8.06 -8.49
CA PHE A 99 -4.60 8.95 -7.71
C PHE A 99 -3.11 8.65 -7.93
N GLN A 100 -2.72 7.37 -7.89
CA GLN A 100 -1.33 6.99 -8.10
C GLN A 100 -0.87 7.23 -9.54
N VAL A 101 -1.68 6.91 -10.55
CA VAL A 101 -1.34 7.16 -11.95
C VAL A 101 -1.13 8.66 -12.19
N GLU A 102 -2.05 9.50 -11.73
CA GLU A 102 -1.94 10.96 -11.84
C GLU A 102 -0.67 11.49 -11.15
N LEU A 103 -0.37 11.00 -9.94
CA LEU A 103 0.85 11.37 -9.22
C LEU A 103 2.11 10.95 -10.00
N LEU A 104 2.16 9.69 -10.49
CA LEU A 104 3.30 9.13 -11.20
C LEU A 104 3.56 9.83 -12.55
N GLU A 105 2.51 10.27 -13.24
CA GLU A 105 2.60 11.12 -14.44
C GLU A 105 3.11 12.52 -14.08
N GLN A 106 2.57 13.14 -13.03
CA GLN A 106 2.94 14.49 -12.60
C GLN A 106 4.43 14.58 -12.23
N VAL A 107 4.96 13.56 -11.55
CA VAL A 107 6.38 13.52 -11.13
C VAL A 107 7.31 12.99 -12.22
N GLY A 108 6.77 12.58 -13.38
CA GLY A 108 7.55 12.13 -14.53
C GLY A 108 8.15 10.72 -14.42
N ILE A 109 7.64 9.89 -13.50
CA ILE A 109 7.93 8.44 -13.47
C ILE A 109 7.28 7.78 -14.68
N LEU A 110 5.99 8.05 -14.89
CA LEU A 110 5.27 7.59 -16.08
C LEU A 110 5.52 8.55 -17.24
N LYS A 111 6.04 8.01 -18.34
CA LYS A 111 6.16 8.70 -19.63
C LYS A 111 5.33 7.90 -20.63
N GLU A 112 4.28 8.52 -21.16
CA GLU A 112 3.35 7.85 -22.09
C GLU A 112 2.81 6.53 -21.52
N GLY A 113 2.46 6.52 -20.23
CA GLY A 113 1.90 5.35 -19.54
C GLY A 113 2.90 4.22 -19.25
N SER A 114 4.21 4.47 -19.36
CA SER A 114 5.25 3.44 -19.13
C SER A 114 6.44 3.95 -18.32
N ILE A 115 7.21 3.02 -17.75
CA ILE A 115 8.53 3.28 -17.17
C ILE A 115 9.64 2.70 -18.07
N LEU A 116 10.83 3.28 -17.95
CA LEU A 116 12.05 2.74 -18.57
C LEU A 116 12.83 1.91 -17.56
N GLY A 117 13.07 0.64 -17.89
CA GLY A 117 13.79 -0.32 -17.08
C GLY A 117 15.31 -0.12 -17.07
N ILE A 118 15.98 -0.68 -16.05
CA ILE A 118 17.46 -0.74 -16.00
C ILE A 118 18.07 -1.55 -17.15
N ASP A 119 17.29 -2.44 -17.75
CA ASP A 119 17.60 -3.28 -18.89
C ASP A 119 17.23 -2.63 -20.23
N SER A 120 16.86 -1.35 -20.22
CA SER A 120 16.37 -0.56 -21.37
C SER A 120 15.04 -1.04 -21.96
N ASN A 121 14.34 -1.98 -21.30
CA ASN A 121 12.98 -2.34 -21.71
C ASN A 121 11.97 -1.27 -21.27
N ILE A 122 10.87 -1.16 -22.02
CA ILE A 122 9.76 -0.28 -21.69
C ILE A 122 8.68 -1.13 -21.02
N TYR A 123 8.29 -0.75 -19.81
CA TYR A 123 7.29 -1.47 -19.03
C TYR A 123 6.03 -0.62 -18.88
N PRO A 124 4.90 -0.99 -19.51
CA PRO A 124 3.64 -0.28 -19.33
C PRO A 124 3.14 -0.45 -17.89
N ILE A 125 2.48 0.58 -17.36
CA ILE A 125 1.78 0.48 -16.08
C ILE A 125 0.71 -0.64 -16.16
N PRO A 126 0.59 -1.52 -15.14
CA PRO A 126 -0.51 -2.49 -15.10
C PRO A 126 -1.85 -1.77 -15.07
N THR A 127 -2.84 -2.24 -15.84
CA THR A 127 -4.16 -1.60 -15.90
C THR A 127 -4.98 -1.89 -14.64
N LEU A 128 -5.99 -1.04 -14.40
CA LEU A 128 -6.96 -1.24 -13.32
C LEU A 128 -7.60 -2.63 -13.40
N GLU A 129 -7.97 -3.09 -14.60
CA GLU A 129 -8.60 -4.39 -14.85
C GLU A 129 -7.64 -5.55 -14.56
N GLN A 130 -6.35 -5.41 -14.89
CA GLN A 130 -5.35 -6.44 -14.60
C GLN A 130 -5.17 -6.63 -13.10
N ILE A 131 -5.13 -5.52 -12.35
CA ILE A 131 -5.03 -5.56 -10.88
C ILE A 131 -6.31 -6.12 -10.27
N ALA A 132 -7.48 -5.66 -10.73
CA ALA A 132 -8.77 -6.15 -10.26
C ALA A 132 -8.93 -7.65 -10.48
N MET A 133 -8.53 -8.14 -11.67
CA MET A 133 -8.51 -9.58 -11.98
C MET A 133 -7.64 -10.34 -10.98
N ARG A 134 -6.43 -9.86 -10.68
CA ARG A 134 -5.52 -10.51 -9.73
C ARG A 134 -6.07 -10.56 -8.32
N LEU A 135 -6.60 -9.44 -7.82
CA LEU A 135 -7.27 -9.39 -6.52
C LEU A 135 -8.44 -10.38 -6.46
N PHE A 136 -9.22 -10.49 -7.52
CA PHE A 136 -10.34 -11.43 -7.61
C PHE A 136 -9.87 -12.89 -7.68
N GLU A 137 -8.88 -13.22 -8.52
CA GLU A 137 -8.31 -14.57 -8.63
C GLU A 137 -7.75 -15.08 -7.29
N HIS A 138 -7.15 -14.18 -6.49
CA HIS A 138 -6.56 -14.49 -5.20
C HIS A 138 -7.46 -14.19 -3.99
N ARG A 139 -8.73 -13.81 -4.21
CA ARG A 139 -9.67 -13.33 -3.18
C ARG A 139 -9.80 -14.22 -1.95
N GLU A 140 -9.77 -15.54 -2.11
CA GLU A 140 -9.88 -16.47 -0.99
C GLU A 140 -8.71 -16.32 -0.01
N LYS A 141 -7.49 -16.19 -0.53
CA LYS A 141 -6.28 -15.98 0.27
C LYS A 141 -6.20 -14.54 0.78
N LEU A 142 -6.49 -13.58 -0.09
CA LEU A 142 -6.39 -12.15 0.22
C LEU A 142 -7.46 -11.70 1.22
N SER A 143 -8.61 -12.37 1.31
CA SER A 143 -9.67 -12.02 2.28
C SER A 143 -9.16 -11.97 3.73
N ILE A 144 -8.25 -12.88 4.11
CA ILE A 144 -7.64 -12.89 5.44
C ILE A 144 -6.76 -11.66 5.65
N LYS A 145 -6.02 -11.24 4.62
CA LYS A 145 -5.12 -10.09 4.69
C LYS A 145 -5.88 -8.77 4.62
N HIS A 146 -6.92 -8.71 3.82
CA HIS A 146 -7.88 -7.62 3.77
C HIS A 146 -8.45 -7.35 5.17
N ASP A 147 -8.93 -8.39 5.87
CA ASP A 147 -9.40 -8.32 7.26
C ASP A 147 -8.32 -7.82 8.25
N GLN A 148 -7.05 -8.07 7.95
CA GLN A 148 -5.89 -7.60 8.73
C GLN A 148 -5.47 -6.17 8.36
N GLY A 149 -6.19 -5.52 7.45
CA GLY A 149 -6.05 -4.14 7.04
C GLY A 149 -5.23 -3.91 5.78
N PHE A 150 -4.76 -4.96 5.07
CA PHE A 150 -4.03 -4.82 3.80
C PHE A 150 -4.95 -4.41 2.66
N THR A 151 -5.26 -3.12 2.60
CA THR A 151 -6.26 -2.55 1.67
C THR A 151 -5.71 -1.38 0.85
N LYS A 152 -4.53 -0.84 1.18
CA LYS A 152 -3.94 0.29 0.46
C LYS A 152 -3.06 -0.20 -0.68
N LEU A 153 -3.45 0.11 -1.91
CA LEU A 153 -2.68 -0.21 -3.12
C LEU A 153 -1.36 0.59 -3.13
N LEU A 154 -0.30 -0.03 -3.64
CA LEU A 154 0.94 0.64 -3.98
C LEU A 154 1.50 0.11 -5.31
N LEU A 155 1.59 1.00 -6.30
CA LEU A 155 2.20 0.73 -7.60
C LEU A 155 3.68 1.14 -7.55
N VAL A 156 4.57 0.14 -7.58
CA VAL A 156 6.01 0.37 -7.47
C VAL A 156 6.67 0.14 -8.83
N PRO A 157 7.36 1.13 -9.41
CA PRO A 157 8.05 1.03 -10.69
C PRO A 157 9.39 0.28 -10.52
N PHE A 158 9.35 -0.98 -10.09
CA PHE A 158 10.52 -1.76 -9.68
C PHE A 158 11.62 -1.86 -10.74
N GLY A 159 11.25 -1.94 -12.02
CA GLY A 159 12.18 -2.00 -13.14
C GLY A 159 12.97 -0.72 -13.36
N MET A 160 12.44 0.43 -12.91
CA MET A 160 13.14 1.72 -12.99
C MET A 160 14.41 1.69 -12.12
N SER A 161 15.46 2.37 -12.58
CA SER A 161 16.68 2.47 -11.79
C SER A 161 16.43 3.24 -10.48
N LEU A 162 17.04 2.76 -9.40
CA LEU A 162 16.93 3.40 -8.09
C LEU A 162 17.54 4.80 -8.11
N ASP A 163 18.55 5.06 -8.95
CA ASP A 163 19.12 6.41 -9.16
C ASP A 163 18.07 7.37 -9.74
N SER A 164 17.38 6.97 -10.81
CA SER A 164 16.33 7.77 -11.42
C SER A 164 15.15 7.99 -10.46
N LEU A 165 14.78 6.96 -9.70
CA LEU A 165 13.69 7.06 -8.74
C LEU A 165 14.03 7.99 -7.57
N GLN A 166 15.26 7.93 -7.05
CA GLN A 166 15.74 8.84 -6.01
C GLN A 166 15.78 10.30 -6.48
N GLU A 167 16.26 10.57 -7.69
CA GLU A 167 16.27 11.93 -8.22
C GLU A 167 14.83 12.44 -8.43
N THR A 168 13.92 11.59 -8.92
CA THR A 168 12.50 11.94 -9.05
C THR A 168 11.87 12.25 -7.69
N PHE A 169 12.14 11.42 -6.68
CA PHE A 169 11.66 11.63 -5.33
C PHE A 169 12.19 12.94 -4.72
N LYS A 170 13.48 13.22 -4.90
CA LYS A 170 14.08 14.49 -4.47
C LYS A 170 13.40 15.69 -5.12
N GLN A 171 13.12 15.64 -6.42
CA GLN A 171 12.40 16.72 -7.10
C GLN A 171 10.95 16.86 -6.61
N PHE A 172 10.27 15.74 -6.38
CA PHE A 172 8.94 15.73 -5.78
C PHE A 172 8.94 16.47 -4.42
N LEU A 173 9.89 16.16 -3.53
CA LEU A 173 9.99 16.84 -2.22
C LEU A 173 10.26 18.34 -2.36
N LEU A 174 11.14 18.74 -3.29
CA LEU A 174 11.42 20.14 -3.58
C LEU A 174 10.19 20.88 -4.09
N ASP A 175 9.42 20.27 -4.97
CA ASP A 175 8.19 20.86 -5.52
C ASP A 175 7.05 20.89 -4.51
N TYR A 176 6.96 19.87 -3.66
CA TYR A 176 6.05 19.86 -2.51
C TYR A 176 6.37 21.01 -1.55
N ALA A 177 7.63 21.18 -1.15
CA ALA A 177 8.07 22.26 -0.26
C ALA A 177 7.83 23.67 -0.81
N LYS A 178 7.83 23.84 -2.15
CA LYS A 178 7.46 25.11 -2.79
C LYS A 178 5.96 25.40 -2.69
N LYS A 179 5.12 24.37 -2.79
CA LYS A 179 3.65 24.48 -2.73
C LYS A 179 3.12 24.56 -1.29
N HIS A 180 3.88 24.06 -0.32
CA HIS A 180 3.49 23.98 1.09
C HIS A 180 4.50 24.73 1.96
N PRO A 181 4.30 26.03 2.25
CA PRO A 181 5.27 26.84 3.01
C PRO A 181 5.57 26.35 4.43
N ASP A 182 4.63 25.64 5.06
CA ASP A 182 4.80 25.03 6.37
C ASP A 182 5.64 23.74 6.34
N PHE A 183 5.90 23.21 5.13
CA PHE A 183 6.77 22.07 4.92
C PHE A 183 8.23 22.53 4.86
N PRO A 184 9.17 21.82 5.51
CA PRO A 184 10.56 22.25 5.59
C PRO A 184 11.19 22.49 4.20
N GLN A 185 11.60 23.72 3.92
CA GLN A 185 12.35 24.06 2.71
C GLN A 185 13.85 23.82 2.92
N ASN A 186 14.39 22.74 2.36
CA ASN A 186 15.83 22.50 2.32
C ASN A 186 16.30 22.12 0.91
N LYS A 187 17.49 22.60 0.51
CA LYS A 187 18.21 22.18 -0.70
C LYS A 187 18.61 20.70 -0.70
N ASN A 188 18.76 20.10 0.48
CA ASN A 188 19.01 18.65 0.66
C ASN A 188 17.73 17.93 1.12
N SER A 189 16.66 18.00 0.32
CA SER A 189 15.37 17.39 0.68
C SER A 189 15.45 15.86 0.83
N LEU A 190 16.32 15.21 0.06
CA LEU A 190 16.65 13.79 0.19
C LEU A 190 18.13 13.63 0.50
N LEU A 191 18.43 13.01 1.64
CA LEU A 191 19.78 12.54 1.96
C LEU A 191 19.87 11.04 1.67
N ALA A 192 20.57 10.69 0.59
CA ALA A 192 20.89 9.31 0.27
C ALA A 192 22.40 9.10 0.38
N GLU A 193 22.82 8.01 1.02
CA GLU A 193 24.23 7.67 1.09
C GLU A 193 24.80 7.30 -0.28
N HIS A 194 26.05 7.66 -0.56
CA HIS A 194 26.70 7.47 -1.87
C HIS A 194 26.73 6.01 -2.37
N PHE A 195 26.48 5.02 -1.50
CA PHE A 195 26.41 3.62 -1.88
C PHE A 195 25.15 3.25 -2.67
N TYR A 196 24.10 4.09 -2.62
CA TYR A 196 22.89 3.91 -3.41
C TYR A 196 23.12 4.17 -4.91
N VAL A 197 24.14 4.96 -5.26
CA VAL A 197 24.46 5.30 -6.64
C VAL A 197 24.81 4.04 -7.43
N GLY A 198 24.00 3.73 -8.44
CA GLY A 198 24.12 2.55 -9.29
C GLY A 198 24.04 1.23 -8.52
N ALA A 199 23.38 1.21 -7.35
CA ALA A 199 23.39 0.04 -6.47
C ALA A 199 22.62 -1.15 -7.03
N ASP A 200 21.58 -0.90 -7.82
CA ASP A 200 20.61 -1.88 -8.31
C ASP A 200 20.83 -2.30 -9.77
N ALA A 201 21.84 -1.73 -10.45
CA ALA A 201 22.10 -1.94 -11.87
C ALA A 201 23.56 -2.35 -12.16
N GLY A 202 23.79 -2.85 -13.38
CA GLY A 202 25.10 -3.24 -13.89
C GLY A 202 25.55 -4.65 -13.49
N GLY A 203 26.69 -5.09 -14.04
CA GLY A 203 27.16 -6.49 -13.92
C GLY A 203 27.66 -6.92 -12.53
N ASN A 204 27.71 -6.02 -11.55
CA ASN A 204 28.02 -6.34 -10.15
C ASN A 204 27.22 -5.41 -9.21
N PRO A 205 25.89 -5.64 -9.11
CA PRO A 205 25.03 -4.78 -8.32
C PRO A 205 25.37 -4.93 -6.83
N ARG A 206 25.32 -3.81 -6.11
CA ARG A 206 25.63 -3.77 -4.68
C ARG A 206 24.40 -4.09 -3.83
N LEU A 207 23.22 -3.88 -4.37
CA LEU A 207 21.92 -4.12 -3.76
C LEU A 207 21.29 -5.38 -4.36
N VAL A 208 20.85 -6.27 -3.49
CA VAL A 208 20.13 -7.50 -3.85
C VAL A 208 18.80 -7.55 -3.13
N TYR A 209 17.87 -8.33 -3.67
CA TYR A 209 16.47 -8.39 -3.28
C TYR A 209 16.09 -9.80 -2.84
N ASN A 210 14.98 -9.90 -2.12
CA ASN A 210 14.42 -11.15 -1.59
C ASN A 210 15.47 -11.98 -0.81
N PRO A 211 16.17 -11.36 0.18
CA PRO A 211 17.17 -12.08 0.96
C PRO A 211 16.52 -13.20 1.79
N GLY A 212 17.05 -14.41 1.71
CA GLY A 212 16.63 -15.55 2.53
C GLY A 212 17.40 -15.70 3.85
N SER A 213 18.40 -14.85 4.10
CA SER A 213 19.13 -14.72 5.37
C SER A 213 19.96 -13.44 5.37
N PHE A 214 20.45 -13.01 6.54
CA PHE A 214 21.48 -11.98 6.64
C PHE A 214 22.78 -12.50 7.31
N PRO A 215 23.97 -12.35 6.70
CA PRO A 215 24.17 -11.99 5.28
C PRO A 215 23.52 -13.05 4.37
N PRO A 216 23.10 -12.68 3.17
CA PRO A 216 22.47 -13.62 2.26
C PRO A 216 23.55 -14.49 1.62
N LYS A 217 23.34 -15.81 1.57
CA LYS A 217 24.23 -16.70 0.79
C LYS A 217 23.93 -16.51 -0.69
N TYR A 218 24.91 -16.73 -1.57
CA TYR A 218 24.81 -16.49 -3.03
C TYR A 218 23.56 -17.08 -3.72
N ARG A 219 22.92 -18.11 -3.16
CA ARG A 219 21.69 -18.74 -3.70
C ARG A 219 20.38 -18.29 -3.05
N HIS A 220 20.43 -17.32 -2.14
CA HIS A 220 19.29 -16.88 -1.34
C HIS A 220 19.04 -15.38 -1.51
N TYR A 221 19.37 -14.83 -2.67
CA TYR A 221 19.00 -13.48 -3.09
C TYR A 221 18.89 -13.43 -4.61
N GLN A 222 18.28 -12.36 -5.11
CA GLN A 222 18.18 -12.08 -6.54
C GLN A 222 18.65 -10.66 -6.85
N THR A 223 19.28 -10.46 -8.00
CA THR A 223 19.51 -9.11 -8.52
C THR A 223 18.23 -8.58 -9.15
N LYS A 224 18.13 -7.25 -9.34
CA LYS A 224 16.98 -6.64 -10.03
C LYS A 224 16.83 -7.20 -11.45
N GLU A 225 17.93 -7.31 -12.20
CA GLU A 225 17.96 -7.91 -13.53
C GLU A 225 17.41 -9.35 -13.55
N GLN A 226 17.82 -10.20 -12.58
CA GLN A 226 17.29 -11.57 -12.47
C GLN A 226 15.79 -11.61 -12.18
N ILE A 227 15.28 -10.65 -11.39
CA ILE A 227 13.85 -10.53 -11.11
C ILE A 227 13.09 -10.10 -12.39
N LEU A 228 13.59 -9.10 -13.10
CA LEU A 228 12.99 -8.61 -14.35
C LEU A 228 12.97 -9.69 -15.44
N ASP A 229 14.09 -10.40 -15.62
CA ASP A 229 14.18 -11.54 -16.53
C ASP A 229 13.16 -12.63 -16.17
N GLY A 230 13.02 -12.92 -14.87
CA GLY A 230 12.01 -13.85 -14.37
C GLY A 230 10.59 -13.38 -14.67
N GLN A 231 10.28 -12.10 -14.43
CA GLN A 231 8.95 -11.54 -14.71
C GLN A 231 8.59 -11.66 -16.20
N LEU A 232 9.54 -11.41 -17.10
CA LEU A 232 9.35 -11.57 -18.53
C LEU A 232 9.19 -13.05 -18.93
N ALA A 233 10.05 -13.93 -18.41
CA ALA A 233 10.03 -15.35 -18.75
C ALA A 233 8.76 -16.07 -18.26
N PHE A 234 8.22 -15.68 -17.11
CA PHE A 234 7.02 -16.27 -16.53
C PHE A 234 5.71 -15.54 -16.92
N LEU A 235 5.77 -14.59 -17.85
CA LEU A 235 4.61 -13.79 -18.28
C LEU A 235 3.88 -13.18 -17.08
N CYS A 236 4.64 -12.56 -16.17
CA CYS A 236 4.08 -11.79 -15.07
C CYS A 236 3.05 -10.79 -15.62
N PHE A 237 1.95 -10.59 -14.89
CA PHE A 237 0.88 -9.70 -15.37
C PHE A 237 1.30 -8.22 -15.38
N ALA A 238 2.31 -7.86 -14.58
CA ALA A 238 2.81 -6.51 -14.40
C ALA A 238 4.36 -6.48 -14.45
N PRO A 239 4.98 -6.87 -15.58
CA PRO A 239 6.44 -6.92 -15.67
C PRO A 239 7.03 -5.52 -15.50
N GLY A 240 8.15 -5.42 -14.77
CA GLY A 240 8.76 -4.14 -14.39
C GLY A 240 8.07 -3.42 -13.24
N TRP A 241 6.94 -3.93 -12.75
CA TRP A 241 6.20 -3.35 -11.64
C TRP A 241 6.09 -4.34 -10.48
N ARG A 242 5.89 -3.80 -9.28
CA ARG A 242 5.30 -4.55 -8.16
C ARG A 242 3.99 -3.91 -7.80
N VAL A 243 2.97 -4.73 -7.62
CA VAL A 243 1.64 -4.32 -7.20
C VAL A 243 1.45 -4.83 -5.78
N LEU A 244 1.48 -3.91 -4.82
CA LEU A 244 1.50 -4.25 -3.40
C LEU A 244 0.25 -3.76 -2.69
N LEU A 245 -0.09 -4.43 -1.60
CA LEU A 245 -1.03 -3.97 -0.58
C LEU A 245 -0.27 -3.66 0.71
N LEU A 246 -0.57 -2.49 1.29
CA LEU A 246 -0.10 -2.04 2.58
C LEU A 246 -1.26 -1.96 3.57
N GLN A 247 -0.93 -2.05 4.86
CA GLN A 247 -1.92 -1.86 5.90
C GLN A 247 -2.42 -0.40 5.93
N SER A 248 -3.73 -0.22 5.88
CA SER A 248 -4.41 1.05 6.18
C SER A 248 -4.31 1.40 7.67
N PRO A 249 -4.43 2.68 8.05
CA PRO A 249 -4.54 3.06 9.47
C PRO A 249 -5.68 2.33 10.18
N ALA A 250 -5.52 2.04 11.49
CA ALA A 250 -6.58 1.39 12.26
C ALA A 250 -7.83 2.28 12.43
N ASP A 251 -7.62 3.60 12.42
CA ASP A 251 -8.67 4.58 12.38
C ASP A 251 -9.08 4.82 10.92
N VAL A 252 -10.28 4.35 10.56
CA VAL A 252 -10.84 4.46 9.20
C VAL A 252 -11.03 5.90 8.70
N LYS A 253 -10.89 6.90 9.59
CA LYS A 253 -10.94 8.33 9.22
C LYS A 253 -9.58 8.92 8.88
N LYS A 254 -8.49 8.15 9.01
CA LYS A 254 -7.14 8.62 8.70
C LYS A 254 -6.71 8.12 7.33
N ASP A 255 -6.21 9.05 6.53
CA ASP A 255 -5.59 8.75 5.24
C ASP A 255 -4.16 8.23 5.41
N GLY A 256 -3.54 7.78 4.31
CA GLY A 256 -2.18 7.26 4.32
C GLY A 256 -2.07 5.77 4.68
N PHE A 257 -0.95 5.42 5.34
CA PHE A 257 -0.59 4.06 5.70
C PHE A 257 -0.49 3.94 7.22
N ALA A 258 -0.71 2.74 7.76
CA ALA A 258 -0.55 2.47 9.19
C ALA A 258 0.85 2.88 9.68
N SER A 259 0.99 3.38 10.90
CA SER A 259 2.31 3.61 11.50
C SER A 259 2.94 2.30 11.97
N ILE A 260 4.27 2.24 12.08
CA ILE A 260 4.95 1.14 12.75
C ILE A 260 4.86 1.37 14.27
N PRO A 261 4.20 0.51 15.04
CA PRO A 261 4.05 0.72 16.48
C PRO A 261 5.38 0.47 17.21
N LEU A 262 5.59 1.21 18.31
CA LEU A 262 6.67 0.92 19.24
C LEU A 262 6.44 -0.41 19.96
N GLU A 263 7.50 -0.94 20.58
CA GLU A 263 7.42 -2.15 21.39
C GLU A 263 6.29 -2.05 22.43
N HIS A 264 5.46 -3.10 22.50
CA HIS A 264 4.30 -3.23 23.37
C HIS A 264 3.14 -2.25 23.11
N LEU A 265 3.19 -1.45 22.03
CA LEU A 265 2.11 -0.54 21.63
C LEU A 265 1.36 -1.02 20.36
N GLY A 266 1.70 -2.20 19.85
CA GLY A 266 1.03 -2.79 18.71
C GLY A 266 -0.41 -3.19 19.01
N THR A 267 -1.23 -3.19 17.96
CA THR A 267 -2.59 -3.73 18.00
C THR A 267 -2.65 -5.08 17.31
N THR A 268 -3.79 -5.77 17.40
CA THR A 268 -4.02 -7.02 16.67
C THR A 268 -5.23 -6.83 15.78
N ARG A 269 -5.11 -7.20 14.50
CA ARG A 269 -6.15 -7.08 13.48
C ARG A 269 -6.53 -8.43 12.89
N GLY A 270 -7.63 -8.47 12.13
CA GLY A 270 -8.16 -9.69 11.56
C GLY A 270 -9.24 -10.35 12.42
N SER A 271 -10.14 -11.08 11.77
CA SER A 271 -11.26 -11.79 12.43
C SER A 271 -11.00 -13.30 12.53
N LYS A 272 -10.56 -13.90 11.42
CA LYS A 272 -10.32 -15.34 11.27
C LYS A 272 -8.93 -15.76 11.74
N ILE A 273 -7.91 -15.01 11.30
CA ILE A 273 -6.53 -15.16 11.76
C ILE A 273 -6.09 -13.82 12.32
N LEU A 274 -5.91 -13.80 13.65
CA LEU A 274 -5.45 -12.62 14.37
C LEU A 274 -4.00 -12.34 14.01
N ARG A 275 -3.73 -11.17 13.43
CA ARG A 275 -2.39 -10.67 13.11
C ARG A 275 -2.01 -9.56 14.07
N PRO A 276 -1.09 -9.82 15.01
CA PRO A 276 -0.42 -8.76 15.76
C PRO A 276 0.35 -7.84 14.82
N ASP A 277 0.42 -6.56 15.17
CA ASP A 277 1.27 -5.63 14.43
C ASP A 277 2.75 -6.00 14.59
N VAL A 278 3.53 -5.68 13.56
CA VAL A 278 4.99 -5.83 13.59
C VAL A 278 5.58 -4.63 14.32
N GLU A 279 5.87 -4.81 15.61
CA GLU A 279 6.41 -3.75 16.47
C GLU A 279 7.89 -3.45 16.21
N ALA A 280 8.31 -2.23 16.57
CA ALA A 280 9.69 -1.75 16.59
C ALA A 280 10.59 -2.52 17.60
N HIS A 281 11.82 -2.06 17.75
CA HIS A 281 12.80 -2.59 18.72
C HIS A 281 13.16 -4.07 18.44
N LYS A 282 13.39 -4.41 17.17
CA LYS A 282 13.98 -5.70 16.76
C LYS A 282 15.09 -5.48 15.75
N THR A 283 15.94 -6.50 15.58
CA THR A 283 16.98 -6.47 14.54
C THR A 283 16.39 -6.76 13.17
N ALA A 284 17.13 -6.46 12.10
CA ALA A 284 16.69 -6.82 10.76
C ALA A 284 16.58 -8.35 10.58
N ASP A 285 17.48 -9.10 11.23
CA ASP A 285 17.45 -10.56 11.24
C ASP A 285 16.18 -11.10 11.94
N ASP A 286 15.76 -10.49 13.05
CA ASP A 286 14.52 -10.87 13.74
C ASP A 286 13.29 -10.68 12.83
N TYR A 287 13.21 -9.56 12.11
CA TYR A 287 12.10 -9.30 11.18
C TYR A 287 12.12 -10.26 9.99
N LEU A 288 13.29 -10.52 9.40
CA LEU A 288 13.39 -11.47 8.30
C LEU A 288 13.06 -12.89 8.76
N HIS A 289 13.58 -13.31 9.91
CA HIS A 289 13.26 -14.62 10.49
C HIS A 289 11.76 -14.75 10.81
N LEU A 290 11.09 -13.66 11.22
CA LEU A 290 9.65 -13.66 11.39
C LEU A 290 8.94 -14.00 10.08
N LEU A 291 9.31 -13.38 8.95
CA LEU A 291 8.74 -13.70 7.64
C LEU A 291 9.03 -15.15 7.24
N LEU A 292 10.30 -15.56 7.27
CA LEU A 292 10.74 -16.89 6.80
C LEU A 292 10.14 -18.03 7.62
N LYS A 293 10.01 -17.88 8.94
CA LYS A 293 9.38 -18.89 9.80
C LYS A 293 7.91 -19.11 9.47
N ASN A 294 7.27 -18.06 8.95
CA ASN A 294 5.85 -18.00 8.67
C ASN A 294 5.50 -18.26 7.20
N GLN A 295 6.51 -18.46 6.36
CA GLN A 295 6.36 -18.79 4.94
C GLN A 295 5.76 -20.20 4.77
N ASP A 296 4.86 -20.34 3.79
CA ASP A 296 4.16 -21.57 3.43
C ASP A 296 3.30 -22.14 4.58
N ARG A 297 2.82 -21.28 5.48
CA ARG A 297 1.95 -21.65 6.60
C ARG A 297 0.60 -20.97 6.46
N PRO A 298 -0.43 -21.65 5.93
CA PRO A 298 -1.74 -21.05 5.69
C PRO A 298 -2.44 -20.49 6.95
N ASP A 299 -2.07 -20.97 8.13
CA ASP A 299 -2.57 -20.53 9.43
C ASP A 299 -1.74 -19.42 10.08
N SER A 300 -0.62 -19.03 9.45
CA SER A 300 0.25 -17.97 9.95
C SER A 300 -0.39 -16.60 9.76
N PRO A 301 -0.30 -15.71 10.77
CA PRO A 301 -0.74 -14.33 10.62
C PRO A 301 0.05 -13.54 9.57
N TYR A 302 1.28 -13.95 9.27
CA TYR A 302 2.19 -13.25 8.35
C TYR A 302 2.41 -13.98 7.01
N GLU A 303 1.59 -15.00 6.71
CA GLU A 303 1.72 -15.77 5.46
C GLU A 303 1.62 -14.86 4.21
N GLY A 304 2.49 -15.07 3.23
CA GLY A 304 2.51 -14.30 1.98
C GLY A 304 3.02 -12.86 2.09
N GLU A 305 3.37 -12.39 3.29
CA GLU A 305 3.96 -11.07 3.48
C GLU A 305 5.45 -11.06 3.12
N SER A 306 5.97 -9.89 2.75
CA SER A 306 7.38 -9.63 2.46
C SER A 306 7.84 -8.31 3.07
N GLY A 307 9.15 -8.08 3.11
CA GLY A 307 9.70 -6.80 3.54
C GLY A 307 9.69 -5.77 2.41
N MET A 308 9.63 -4.49 2.78
CA MET A 308 9.77 -3.39 1.82
C MET A 308 11.20 -3.30 1.24
N THR A 309 11.30 -2.86 -0.01
CA THR A 309 12.54 -2.40 -0.66
C THR A 309 12.65 -0.87 -0.61
N PRO A 310 13.80 -0.27 -1.00
CA PRO A 310 13.93 1.18 -1.16
C PRO A 310 12.88 1.78 -2.11
N GLU A 311 12.58 1.13 -3.23
CA GLU A 311 11.56 1.57 -4.18
C GLU A 311 10.18 1.59 -3.54
N ASP A 312 9.80 0.52 -2.83
CA ASP A 312 8.52 0.44 -2.12
C ASP A 312 8.37 1.62 -1.15
N TRP A 313 9.43 1.93 -0.39
CA TRP A 313 9.39 3.00 0.60
C TRP A 313 9.29 4.38 -0.03
N ILE A 314 10.03 4.64 -1.10
CA ILE A 314 9.96 5.91 -1.82
C ILE A 314 8.54 6.18 -2.31
N LEU A 315 7.90 5.20 -2.96
CA LEU A 315 6.54 5.37 -3.48
C LEU A 315 5.53 5.50 -2.34
N ALA A 316 5.65 4.69 -1.30
CA ALA A 316 4.80 4.80 -0.12
C ALA A 316 4.95 6.19 0.53
N TYR A 317 6.16 6.74 0.62
CA TYR A 317 6.37 8.07 1.17
C TYR A 317 5.66 9.14 0.33
N MET A 318 5.84 9.13 -1.00
CA MET A 318 5.25 10.12 -1.90
C MET A 318 3.72 10.13 -1.82
N ILE A 319 3.11 8.95 -1.79
CA ILE A 319 1.66 8.78 -1.65
C ILE A 319 1.21 9.24 -0.26
N HIS A 320 1.88 8.78 0.80
CA HIS A 320 1.53 9.15 2.17
C HIS A 320 1.57 10.67 2.39
N LEU A 321 2.63 11.32 1.93
CA LEU A 321 2.79 12.77 2.07
C LEU A 321 1.72 13.52 1.27
N SER A 322 1.38 13.01 0.08
CA SER A 322 0.37 13.63 -0.78
C SER A 322 -1.06 13.48 -0.21
N GLU A 323 -1.34 12.35 0.44
CA GLU A 323 -2.64 12.08 1.08
C GLU A 323 -2.79 12.81 2.43
N THR A 324 -1.73 12.84 3.25
CA THR A 324 -1.84 13.25 4.66
C THR A 324 -1.23 14.61 4.97
N GLY A 325 -0.35 15.11 4.10
CA GLY A 325 0.48 16.27 4.39
C GLY A 325 1.63 16.02 5.38
N GLU A 326 1.80 14.78 5.85
CA GLU A 326 2.80 14.41 6.85
C GLU A 326 3.82 13.41 6.27
N PRO A 327 5.10 13.48 6.70
CA PRO A 327 6.11 12.50 6.31
C PRO A 327 5.78 11.07 6.76
N LEU A 328 6.00 10.09 5.88
CA LEU A 328 5.98 8.67 6.26
C LEU A 328 7.20 8.35 7.13
N ASP A 329 7.00 7.49 8.15
CA ASP A 329 8.05 7.06 9.08
C ASP A 329 8.82 8.23 9.67
N ARG A 330 8.06 9.18 10.23
CA ARG A 330 8.56 10.45 10.77
C ARG A 330 9.40 10.25 12.03
N PHE A 331 10.69 10.52 11.93
CA PHE A 331 11.60 10.70 13.04
C PHE A 331 11.17 11.96 13.83
N GLU A 332 10.77 11.77 15.10
CA GLU A 332 10.43 12.78 16.15
C GLU A 332 9.00 12.77 16.74
N LYS A 333 8.14 11.77 16.48
CA LYS A 333 6.86 11.65 17.24
C LYS A 333 6.41 10.21 17.47
N GLY A 334 6.86 9.59 18.57
CA GLY A 334 6.12 8.56 19.30
C GLY A 334 5.78 7.26 18.54
N GLY A 335 6.44 6.97 17.42
CA GLY A 335 6.35 5.74 16.64
C GLY A 335 7.75 5.20 16.32
N ALA A 336 7.86 4.10 15.57
CA ALA A 336 9.18 3.72 15.05
C ALA A 336 9.65 4.78 14.05
N ASP A 337 10.66 5.53 14.46
CA ASP A 337 11.23 6.69 13.77
C ASP A 337 12.05 6.33 12.52
N LYS A 338 12.28 5.03 12.25
CA LYS A 338 13.05 4.55 11.08
C LYS A 338 12.62 3.17 10.62
N SER A 339 12.34 3.03 9.33
CA SER A 339 11.97 1.75 8.68
C SER A 339 13.21 1.00 8.20
N ILE A 340 13.30 -0.27 8.56
CA ILE A 340 14.28 -1.24 8.06
C ILE A 340 13.67 -1.93 6.84
N LEU A 341 14.35 -1.83 5.70
CA LEU A 341 13.84 -2.30 4.41
C LEU A 341 14.39 -3.70 4.12
N ILE A 342 13.90 -4.69 4.87
CA ILE A 342 14.40 -6.08 4.84
C ILE A 342 14.13 -6.81 3.51
N GLY A 343 13.38 -6.21 2.59
CA GLY A 343 13.20 -6.74 1.23
C GLY A 343 14.47 -6.63 0.38
N ALA A 344 15.50 -5.90 0.84
CA ALA A 344 16.77 -5.75 0.15
C ALA A 344 17.99 -5.77 1.09
N TYR A 345 19.18 -5.96 0.53
CA TYR A 345 20.44 -6.06 1.25
C TYR A 345 21.63 -5.51 0.45
N PHE A 346 22.54 -4.79 1.11
CA PHE A 346 23.78 -4.32 0.49
C PHE A 346 24.94 -5.30 0.72
N LEU A 347 25.34 -6.02 -0.32
CA LEU A 347 26.39 -7.05 -0.27
C LEU A 347 27.77 -6.51 0.14
N PHE A 348 28.13 -5.30 -0.30
CA PHE A 348 29.47 -4.76 -0.08
C PHE A 348 29.73 -4.31 1.37
N LYS A 349 28.67 -3.98 2.12
CA LYS A 349 28.76 -3.40 3.46
C LYS A 349 28.25 -4.30 4.56
N ASP A 350 27.63 -5.42 4.20
CA ASP A 350 26.91 -6.28 5.11
C ASP A 350 25.85 -5.56 5.95
N VAL A 351 25.02 -4.76 5.27
CA VAL A 351 24.01 -3.91 5.89
C VAL A 351 22.68 -4.00 5.16
N VAL A 352 21.60 -3.71 5.88
CA VAL A 352 20.26 -3.56 5.32
C VAL A 352 19.97 -2.09 5.01
N PRO A 353 19.24 -1.78 3.93
CA PRO A 353 18.75 -0.44 3.67
C PRO A 353 17.76 0.00 4.76
N THR A 354 17.72 1.30 4.99
CA THR A 354 16.81 1.92 5.95
C THR A 354 16.32 3.26 5.44
N ALA A 355 15.14 3.67 5.88
CA ALA A 355 14.56 4.93 5.45
C ALA A 355 13.69 5.59 6.52
N PHE A 356 13.61 6.91 6.50
CA PHE A 356 12.73 7.68 7.37
C PHE A 356 12.43 9.07 6.80
N GLY A 357 11.31 9.64 7.23
CA GLY A 357 10.99 11.06 7.07
C GLY A 357 11.49 11.87 8.26
N ALA A 358 11.89 13.11 8.06
CA ALA A 358 12.26 14.01 9.15
C ALA A 358 11.68 15.41 8.94
N VAL A 359 11.61 16.17 10.02
CA VAL A 359 11.05 17.53 10.03
C VAL A 359 12.14 18.59 9.89
N SER A 360 13.42 18.22 10.07
CA SER A 360 14.59 19.09 9.87
C SER A 360 15.90 18.35 10.21
N PRO A 361 17.04 18.65 9.56
CA PRO A 361 17.17 19.48 8.35
C PRO A 361 16.83 18.70 7.06
N GLU A 362 17.00 17.38 7.03
CA GLU A 362 16.57 16.53 5.92
C GLU A 362 15.06 16.23 6.02
N VAL A 363 14.37 16.14 4.87
CA VAL A 363 12.92 15.81 4.83
C VAL A 363 12.70 14.31 4.70
N ALA A 364 13.60 13.64 3.98
CA ALA A 364 13.66 12.19 3.85
C ALA A 364 15.12 11.74 3.82
N GLN A 365 15.39 10.56 4.37
CA GLN A 365 16.71 9.96 4.37
C GLN A 365 16.67 8.48 3.97
N LEU A 366 17.59 8.09 3.09
CA LEU A 366 17.94 6.70 2.78
C LEU A 366 19.34 6.43 3.31
N GLY A 367 19.45 5.47 4.23
CA GLY A 367 20.71 5.07 4.84
C GLY A 367 20.79 3.57 5.04
N PHE A 368 21.69 3.11 5.89
CA PHE A 368 21.79 1.69 6.20
C PHE A 368 21.90 1.42 7.70
N LEU A 369 21.80 0.14 8.04
CA LEU A 369 21.96 -0.38 9.38
C LEU A 369 22.61 -1.77 9.32
N ASP A 370 23.53 -2.06 10.24
CA ASP A 370 24.00 -3.44 10.44
C ASP A 370 22.80 -4.30 10.84
N TYR A 371 22.57 -5.39 10.12
CA TYR A 371 21.39 -6.24 10.26
C TYR A 371 21.21 -6.85 11.66
N ARG A 372 22.28 -6.86 12.48
CA ARG A 372 22.29 -7.33 13.88
C ARG A 372 22.04 -6.21 14.89
N SER A 373 22.03 -4.95 14.45
CA SER A 373 21.84 -3.81 15.34
C SER A 373 20.39 -3.69 15.75
N LYS A 374 20.19 -3.41 17.03
CA LYS A 374 18.88 -3.16 17.63
C LYS A 374 18.80 -1.68 18.01
N HIS A 375 17.76 -1.00 17.57
CA HIS A 375 17.46 0.37 18.00
C HIS A 375 16.02 0.49 18.47
N ASP A 376 15.82 1.31 19.51
CA ASP A 376 14.54 1.48 20.21
C ASP A 376 13.43 2.02 19.30
N PHE A 377 13.81 2.73 18.25
CA PHE A 377 12.89 3.40 17.33
C PHE A 377 12.99 2.88 15.90
N THR A 378 13.62 1.73 15.66
CA THR A 378 13.63 1.11 14.31
C THR A 378 12.61 -0.01 14.23
N GLY A 379 11.83 -0.01 13.15
CA GLY A 379 10.83 -1.03 12.87
C GLY A 379 10.88 -1.51 11.42
N SER A 380 10.05 -2.48 11.05
CA SER A 380 9.93 -2.93 9.65
C SER A 380 8.48 -2.97 9.24
N ARG A 381 8.19 -2.49 8.03
CA ARG A 381 6.90 -2.64 7.39
C ARG A 381 6.86 -3.90 6.56
N PHE A 382 5.77 -4.64 6.68
CA PHE A 382 5.50 -5.80 5.84
C PHE A 382 4.46 -5.41 4.80
N VAL A 383 4.64 -5.93 3.59
CA VAL A 383 3.81 -5.68 2.41
C VAL A 383 3.34 -7.01 1.84
N LEU A 384 2.22 -6.97 1.13
CA LEU A 384 1.64 -8.13 0.46
C LEU A 384 1.65 -7.90 -1.04
N GLU A 385 2.15 -8.85 -1.82
CA GLU A 385 2.12 -8.78 -3.29
C GLU A 385 0.81 -9.36 -3.82
N VAL A 386 0.21 -8.70 -4.83
CA VAL A 386 -1.12 -9.01 -5.39
C VAL A 386 -1.10 -10.13 -6.43
#